data_AF-A0A968X4F5-F1
#
_entry.id   AF-A0A968X4F5-F1
#
_cell.length_a   1.000
_cell.length_b   1.000
_cell.length_c   1.000
_cell.angle_alpha   90.00
_cell.angle_beta   90.00
_cell.angle_gamma   90.00
#
_symmetry.space_group_name_H-M   'P 1'
#
loop_
_entity.id
_entity.type
_entity.pdbx_description
1 polymer ?
#
loop_
_entity_poly.entity_id
_entity_poly.type
_entity_poly.pdbx_seq_one_letter_code
_entity_poly.pdbx_strand_id
1 'polypeptide(L)'
;MLTTAAGPLNINTLYTGTVNGTTDRYDHYTITLEADISYTFRLEFPAGDLDFYLYGSSSPSPPLAQSAKSTRPEVFDYRPRVTAVYYIQIYGFESNPTNRRYTLQVRQTSSRTGASLAEGVDELGNALPPMEPAPIVEPGAEPEVDRPPPPYPIEE
;
A
#
# COMPACT_ATOMS: atom_id res chain seq x y z
N MET A 1 -26.04 -21.09 10.64
CA MET A 1 -25.96 -19.68 11.08
C MET A 1 -24.51 -19.28 10.97
N LEU A 2 -24.18 -18.29 10.14
CA LEU A 2 -22.80 -17.82 9.97
C LEU A 2 -22.47 -16.97 11.19
N THR A 3 -21.48 -17.39 11.98
CA THR A 3 -21.01 -16.65 13.14
C THR A 3 -20.34 -15.37 12.69
N THR A 4 -20.63 -14.32 13.45
CA THR A 4 -20.35 -12.91 13.21
C THR A 4 -18.86 -12.66 12.89
N ALA A 5 -18.61 -11.77 11.93
CA ALA A 5 -17.27 -11.22 11.74
C ALA A 5 -16.75 -10.65 13.07
N ALA A 6 -15.65 -11.19 13.58
CA ALA A 6 -14.90 -10.53 14.63
C ALA A 6 -14.54 -9.14 14.06
N GLY A 7 -14.89 -8.09 14.80
CA GLY A 7 -15.07 -6.73 14.26
C GLY A 7 -13.85 -6.12 13.53
N PRO A 8 -13.93 -4.83 13.15
CA PRO A 8 -12.86 -4.18 12.40
C PRO A 8 -11.52 -4.27 13.16
N LEU A 9 -10.50 -4.74 12.46
CA LEU A 9 -9.13 -4.78 12.93
C LEU A 9 -8.50 -3.40 12.85
N ASN A 10 -7.67 -3.10 13.85
CA ASN A 10 -6.79 -1.96 13.85
C ASN A 10 -5.38 -2.41 13.43
N ILE A 11 -4.74 -1.60 12.59
CA ILE A 11 -3.35 -1.79 12.19
C ILE A 11 -2.46 -1.80 13.44
N ASN A 12 -1.41 -2.64 13.43
CA ASN A 12 -0.45 -2.85 14.51
C ASN A 12 -1.03 -3.41 15.82
N THR A 13 -2.30 -3.78 15.87
CA THR A 13 -2.92 -4.41 17.05
C THR A 13 -2.88 -5.94 16.93
N LEU A 14 -2.57 -6.62 18.03
CA LEU A 14 -2.57 -8.08 18.11
C LEU A 14 -3.96 -8.56 18.56
N TYR A 15 -4.58 -9.43 17.77
CA TYR A 15 -5.88 -10.04 18.06
C TYR A 15 -5.71 -11.51 18.37
N THR A 16 -6.51 -12.03 19.29
CA THR A 16 -6.60 -13.46 19.58
C THR A 16 -7.94 -13.99 19.12
N GLY A 17 -7.96 -15.22 18.63
CA GLY A 17 -9.18 -15.88 18.19
C GLY A 17 -9.07 -17.40 18.31
N THR A 18 -10.15 -18.10 17.98
CA THR A 18 -10.18 -19.56 18.00
C THR A 18 -11.19 -20.07 16.99
N VAL A 19 -10.74 -20.85 16.03
CA VAL A 19 -11.61 -21.57 15.07
C VAL A 19 -11.94 -22.95 15.65
N ASN A 20 -13.18 -23.19 16.11
CA ASN A 20 -13.56 -24.46 16.74
C ASN A 20 -14.49 -25.35 15.89
N GLY A 21 -14.00 -26.51 15.46
CA GLY A 21 -14.86 -27.64 15.09
C GLY A 21 -15.53 -27.54 13.72
N THR A 22 -16.59 -28.34 13.54
CA THR A 22 -17.35 -28.42 12.28
C THR A 22 -18.34 -27.27 12.09
N THR A 23 -18.69 -26.57 13.17
CA THR A 23 -19.68 -25.47 13.18
C THR A 23 -19.05 -24.09 13.10
N ASP A 24 -17.80 -23.96 13.56
CA ASP A 24 -17.03 -22.72 13.55
C ASP A 24 -15.70 -22.98 12.85
N ARG A 25 -15.80 -23.08 11.52
CA ARG A 25 -14.66 -23.35 10.62
C ARG A 25 -13.99 -22.08 10.10
N TYR A 26 -14.65 -20.93 10.27
CA TYR A 26 -14.25 -19.67 9.67
C TYR A 26 -14.37 -18.55 10.67
N ASP A 27 -13.29 -17.79 10.82
CA ASP A 27 -13.32 -16.47 11.44
C ASP A 27 -13.15 -15.42 10.36
N HIS A 28 -14.07 -14.46 10.31
CA HIS A 28 -14.04 -13.34 9.36
C HIS A 28 -13.72 -12.05 10.09
N TYR A 29 -12.85 -11.23 9.50
CA TYR A 29 -12.52 -9.90 9.99
C TYR A 29 -12.62 -8.88 8.87
N THR A 30 -12.82 -7.61 9.24
CA THR A 30 -12.70 -6.49 8.32
C THR A 30 -11.51 -5.62 8.70
N ILE A 31 -10.88 -4.97 7.73
CA ILE A 31 -9.80 -4.02 7.97
C ILE A 31 -9.79 -2.93 6.92
N THR A 32 -9.61 -1.67 7.33
CA THR A 32 -9.41 -0.58 6.38
C THR A 32 -7.94 -0.50 6.01
N LEU A 33 -7.63 -0.64 4.72
CA LEU A 33 -6.29 -0.47 4.19
C LEU A 33 -6.25 0.78 3.30
N GLU A 34 -5.13 1.49 3.35
CA GLU A 34 -4.90 2.68 2.53
C GLU A 34 -4.16 2.32 1.25
N ALA A 35 -4.61 2.89 0.12
CA ALA A 35 -3.94 2.76 -1.16
C ALA A 35 -2.44 3.07 -1.06
N ASP A 36 -1.64 2.27 -1.76
CA ASP A 36 -0.19 2.45 -1.89
C ASP A 36 0.64 2.24 -0.63
N ILE A 37 0.04 1.72 0.44
CA ILE A 37 0.74 1.32 1.65
C ILE A 37 0.98 -0.20 1.67
N SER A 38 2.22 -0.63 1.81
CA SER A 38 2.56 -2.02 2.08
C SER A 38 2.20 -2.42 3.51
N TYR A 39 1.56 -3.58 3.63
CA TYR A 39 1.20 -4.21 4.90
C TYR A 39 1.68 -5.67 4.93
N THR A 40 2.13 -6.13 6.09
CA THR A 40 2.43 -7.53 6.38
C THR A 40 1.33 -8.11 7.25
N PHE A 41 0.75 -9.20 6.79
CA PHE A 41 -0.28 -9.95 7.49
C PHE A 41 0.36 -11.20 8.09
N ARG A 42 0.11 -11.43 9.38
CA ARG A 42 0.73 -12.54 10.11
C ARG A 42 -0.26 -13.25 11.01
N LEU A 43 -0.38 -14.55 10.80
CA LEU A 43 -1.20 -15.46 11.59
C LEU A 43 -0.29 -16.48 12.30
N GLU A 44 -0.36 -16.53 13.63
CA GLU A 44 0.30 -17.56 14.43
C GLU A 44 -0.71 -18.48 15.07
N PHE A 45 -0.37 -19.76 15.16
CA PHE A 45 -1.16 -20.76 15.86
C PHE A 45 -0.23 -21.82 16.46
N PRO A 46 -0.52 -22.33 17.67
CA PRO A 46 0.34 -23.32 18.32
C PRO A 46 0.11 -24.74 17.78
N ALA A 47 -1.05 -25.02 17.17
CA ALA A 47 -1.47 -26.33 16.70
C ALA A 47 -2.51 -26.24 15.57
N GLY A 48 -2.67 -27.33 14.82
CA GLY A 48 -3.61 -27.44 13.69
C GLY A 48 -3.10 -26.86 12.37
N ASP A 49 -3.99 -26.82 11.38
CA ASP A 49 -3.73 -26.22 10.07
C ASP A 49 -4.75 -25.10 9.85
N LEU A 50 -4.25 -23.87 9.74
CA LEU A 50 -5.06 -22.68 9.51
C LEU A 50 -4.62 -22.01 8.21
N ASP A 51 -5.56 -21.90 7.29
CA ASP A 51 -5.39 -21.12 6.06
C ASP A 51 -5.86 -19.68 6.28
N PHE A 52 -5.23 -18.77 5.56
CA PHE A 52 -5.38 -17.34 5.75
C PHE A 52 -5.55 -16.65 4.40
N TYR A 53 -6.67 -15.94 4.23
CA TYR A 53 -7.04 -15.29 2.97
C TYR A 53 -7.39 -13.81 3.16
N LEU A 54 -7.05 -13.01 2.16
CA LEU A 54 -7.44 -11.61 2.02
C LEU A 54 -8.33 -11.44 0.79
N TYR A 55 -9.46 -10.76 0.95
CA TYR A 55 -10.40 -10.42 -0.12
C TYR A 55 -10.60 -8.91 -0.21
N GLY A 56 -10.91 -8.44 -1.41
CA GLY A 56 -11.22 -7.03 -1.66
C GLY A 56 -12.65 -6.67 -1.27
N SER A 57 -12.92 -5.37 -1.20
CA SER A 57 -14.28 -4.84 -0.99
C SER A 57 -15.27 -5.25 -2.09
N SER A 58 -14.79 -5.43 -3.32
CA SER A 58 -15.61 -5.61 -4.52
C SER A 58 -15.91 -7.06 -4.90
N SER A 59 -15.12 -8.02 -4.42
CA SER A 59 -15.35 -9.44 -4.70
C SER A 59 -14.85 -10.34 -3.56
N PRO A 60 -15.68 -11.30 -3.10
CA PRO A 60 -15.28 -12.30 -2.12
C PRO A 60 -14.50 -13.48 -2.74
N SER A 61 -14.24 -13.48 -4.06
CA SER A 61 -13.45 -14.53 -4.73
C SER A 61 -12.95 -14.07 -6.12
N PRO A 62 -11.74 -14.47 -6.56
CA PRO A 62 -10.70 -15.17 -5.81
C PRO A 62 -10.07 -14.27 -4.72
N PRO A 63 -9.32 -14.84 -3.75
CA PRO A 63 -8.56 -14.04 -2.79
C PRO A 63 -7.51 -13.17 -3.49
N LEU A 64 -7.29 -11.97 -2.97
CA LEU A 64 -6.27 -11.03 -3.42
C LEU A 64 -4.86 -11.42 -2.93
N ALA A 65 -4.79 -12.03 -1.76
CA ALA A 65 -3.58 -12.63 -1.20
C ALA A 65 -3.99 -13.79 -0.27
N GLN A 66 -3.10 -14.76 -0.10
CA GLN A 66 -3.34 -15.87 0.80
C GLN A 66 -2.03 -16.48 1.30
N SER A 67 -2.10 -17.14 2.44
CA SER A 67 -1.11 -18.11 2.90
C SER A 67 -1.92 -19.33 3.36
N ALA A 68 -1.71 -20.45 2.66
CA ALA A 68 -2.42 -21.71 2.88
C ALA A 68 -1.40 -22.86 2.91
N LYS A 69 -0.39 -22.68 3.77
CA LYS A 69 0.67 -23.65 4.00
C LYS A 69 0.52 -24.22 5.41
N SER A 70 1.19 -25.35 5.66
CA SER A 70 1.28 -25.92 6.99
C SER A 70 2.37 -25.26 7.85
N THR A 71 2.85 -24.07 7.45
CA THR A 71 3.95 -23.37 8.13
C THR A 71 3.41 -22.44 9.21
N ARG A 72 4.22 -22.19 10.25
CA ARG A 72 3.83 -21.35 11.38
C ARG A 72 4.96 -20.38 11.67
N PRO A 73 4.74 -19.06 11.57
CA PRO A 73 3.50 -18.38 11.16
C PRO A 73 3.13 -18.55 9.69
N GLU A 74 1.85 -18.37 9.36
CA GLU A 74 1.39 -18.06 8.01
C GLU A 74 1.52 -16.55 7.77
N VAL A 75 2.15 -16.16 6.66
CA VAL A 75 2.53 -14.76 6.39
C VAL A 75 2.37 -14.43 4.91
N PHE A 76 1.83 -13.25 4.62
CA PHE A 76 1.90 -12.64 3.29
C PHE A 76 1.99 -11.11 3.39
N ASP A 77 2.53 -10.50 2.34
CA ASP A 77 2.56 -9.06 2.17
C ASP A 77 1.52 -8.64 1.13
N TYR A 78 0.88 -7.49 1.36
CA TYR A 78 -0.09 -6.94 0.44
C TYR A 78 -0.02 -5.41 0.39
N ARG A 79 -0.14 -4.86 -0.81
CA ARG A 79 -0.21 -3.42 -1.08
C ARG A 79 -1.50 -3.14 -1.86
N PRO A 80 -2.53 -2.53 -1.25
CA PRO A 80 -3.78 -2.21 -1.91
C PRO A 80 -3.60 -1.09 -2.95
N ARG A 81 -4.41 -1.13 -4.01
CA ARG A 81 -4.47 -0.07 -5.03
C ARG A 81 -5.50 1.01 -4.71
N VAL A 82 -6.43 0.72 -3.80
CA VAL A 82 -7.53 1.60 -3.42
C VAL A 82 -7.67 1.62 -1.90
N THR A 83 -8.00 2.77 -1.34
CA THR A 83 -8.35 2.87 0.08
C THR A 83 -9.75 2.33 0.28
N ALA A 84 -9.88 1.21 0.99
CA ALA A 84 -11.15 0.52 1.16
C ALA A 84 -11.15 -0.40 2.38
N VAL A 85 -12.31 -0.97 2.68
CA VAL A 85 -12.45 -2.09 3.62
C VAL A 85 -12.10 -3.39 2.89
N TYR A 86 -11.21 -4.16 3.48
CA TYR A 86 -10.82 -5.49 3.03
C TYR A 86 -11.34 -6.53 4.02
N TYR A 87 -11.50 -7.76 3.55
CA TYR A 87 -11.99 -8.88 4.35
C TYR A 87 -10.89 -9.90 4.54
N ILE A 88 -10.73 -10.35 5.77
CA ILE A 88 -9.82 -11.43 6.13
C ILE A 88 -10.67 -12.64 6.48
N GLN A 89 -10.26 -13.81 5.98
CA GLN A 89 -10.81 -15.09 6.41
C GLN A 89 -9.69 -15.96 6.96
N ILE A 90 -9.91 -16.49 8.15
CA ILE A 90 -9.10 -17.57 8.72
C ILE A 90 -9.94 -18.83 8.63
N TYR A 91 -9.38 -19.88 8.03
CA TYR A 91 -10.06 -21.14 7.80
C TYR A 91 -9.32 -22.29 8.46
N GLY A 92 -10.03 -23.08 9.27
CA GLY A 92 -9.45 -24.30 9.85
C GLY A 92 -9.49 -25.48 8.88
N PHE A 93 -8.39 -25.73 8.15
CA PHE A 93 -8.32 -26.75 7.08
C PHE A 93 -8.49 -28.19 7.59
N GLU A 94 -7.76 -28.57 8.64
CA GLU A 94 -7.77 -29.93 9.17
C GLU A 94 -9.16 -30.35 9.70
N SER A 95 -9.43 -31.66 9.76
CA SER A 95 -10.71 -32.20 10.24
C SER A 95 -10.78 -32.41 11.77
N ASN A 96 -9.65 -32.43 12.48
CA ASN A 96 -9.59 -32.62 13.94
C ASN A 96 -9.37 -31.27 14.67
N PRO A 97 -10.36 -30.76 15.43
CA PRO A 97 -10.41 -29.36 15.84
C PRO A 97 -9.72 -29.01 17.17
N THR A 98 -8.86 -29.86 17.71
CA THR A 98 -8.29 -29.59 19.04
C THR A 98 -7.29 -28.43 19.01
N ASN A 99 -7.62 -27.35 19.75
CA ASN A 99 -6.74 -26.24 20.11
C ASN A 99 -6.24 -25.31 18.98
N ARG A 100 -7.15 -24.84 18.11
CA ARG A 100 -6.85 -23.85 17.06
C ARG A 100 -6.99 -22.42 17.54
N ARG A 101 -6.34 -22.12 18.66
CA ARG A 101 -6.15 -20.72 19.07
C ARG A 101 -5.18 -20.07 18.11
N TYR A 102 -5.39 -18.82 17.78
CA TYR A 102 -4.44 -18.08 16.96
C TYR A 102 -4.25 -16.67 17.46
N THR A 103 -3.16 -16.06 17.00
CA THR A 103 -2.97 -14.61 17.04
C THR A 103 -2.89 -14.06 15.61
N LEU A 104 -3.56 -12.94 15.38
CA LEU A 104 -3.58 -12.23 14.10
C LEU A 104 -3.03 -10.83 14.30
N GLN A 105 -2.09 -10.42 13.45
CA GLN A 105 -1.60 -9.05 13.39
C GLN A 105 -1.42 -8.60 11.95
N VAL A 106 -1.86 -7.38 11.66
CA VAL A 106 -1.56 -6.67 10.41
C VAL A 106 -0.65 -5.51 10.74
N ARG A 107 0.55 -5.49 10.15
CA ARG A 107 1.55 -4.43 10.36
C ARG A 107 1.66 -3.58 9.11
N GLN A 108 1.67 -2.27 9.28
CA GLN A 108 2.06 -1.36 8.22
C GLN A 108 3.59 -1.36 8.11
N THR A 109 4.12 -1.63 6.91
CA THR A 109 5.56 -1.73 6.64
C THR A 109 6.11 -0.62 5.75
N SER A 110 5.24 0.27 5.29
CA SER A 110 5.62 1.51 4.62
C SER A 110 4.70 2.65 5.04
N SER A 111 5.13 3.88 4.86
CA SER A 111 4.28 5.06 5.01
C SER A 111 3.94 5.62 3.63
N ARG A 112 2.89 6.44 3.56
CA ARG A 112 2.60 7.18 2.34
C ARG A 112 3.74 8.17 2.16
N THR A 113 4.54 8.01 1.13
CA THR A 113 5.38 9.12 0.64
C THR A 113 4.41 10.12 0.01
N GLY A 114 3.80 10.97 0.83
CA GLY A 114 2.67 11.80 0.41
C GLY A 114 2.37 12.97 1.33
N ALA A 115 3.26 13.29 2.26
CA ALA A 115 3.49 14.69 2.60
C ALA A 115 4.81 15.06 1.91
N SER A 116 4.76 15.30 0.60
CA SER A 116 5.65 16.32 0.07
C SER A 116 5.32 17.56 0.90
N LEU A 117 6.23 18.03 1.76
CA LEU A 117 6.23 19.44 2.14
C LEU A 117 6.10 20.16 0.80
N ALA A 118 5.03 20.93 0.65
CA ALA A 118 4.62 21.52 -0.61
C ALA A 118 5.84 21.89 -1.47
N GLU A 119 5.89 21.41 -2.72
CA GLU A 119 6.72 22.08 -3.73
C GLU A 119 6.22 23.51 -3.78
N GLY A 120 6.93 24.41 -3.09
CA GLY A 120 6.45 25.76 -2.83
C GLY A 120 6.25 26.14 -1.37
N VAL A 121 6.94 25.56 -0.37
CA VAL A 121 7.07 26.21 0.95
C VAL A 121 8.53 26.51 1.29
N ASP A 122 8.77 27.66 1.92
CA ASP A 122 10.08 28.01 2.49
C ASP A 122 10.40 27.15 3.73
N GLU A 123 11.60 27.30 4.29
CA GLU A 123 12.05 26.59 5.50
C GLU A 123 11.20 26.91 6.75
N LEU A 124 10.26 27.86 6.66
CA LEU A 124 9.32 28.25 7.71
C LEU A 124 7.88 27.76 7.45
N GLY A 125 7.65 27.04 6.33
CA GLY A 125 6.35 26.48 5.97
C GLY A 125 5.41 27.48 5.29
N ASN A 126 5.89 28.66 4.87
CA ASN A 126 5.10 29.63 4.14
C ASN A 126 5.14 29.35 2.64
N ALA A 127 4.00 29.52 1.97
CA ALA A 127 3.92 29.36 0.52
C ALA A 127 4.92 30.30 -0.20
N LEU A 128 5.78 29.73 -1.05
CA LEU A 128 6.59 30.48 -1.99
C LEU A 128 5.64 31.22 -2.95
N PRO A 129 5.91 32.49 -3.28
CA PRO A 129 5.13 33.20 -4.27
C PRO A 129 5.17 32.42 -5.59
N PRO A 130 4.08 32.45 -6.39
CA PRO A 130 4.12 31.86 -7.72
C PRO A 130 5.31 32.48 -8.47
N MET A 131 6.22 31.65 -8.95
CA MET A 131 7.25 32.08 -9.90
C MET A 131 6.51 32.79 -11.03
N GLU A 132 6.71 34.09 -11.18
CA GLU A 132 6.18 34.80 -12.34
C GLU A 132 6.60 34.03 -13.59
N PRO A 133 5.68 33.79 -14.55
CA PRO A 133 6.05 33.11 -15.77
C PRO A 133 7.22 33.88 -16.40
N ALA A 134 8.32 33.17 -16.66
CA ALA A 134 9.48 33.74 -17.33
C ALA A 134 8.99 34.49 -18.59
N PRO A 135 9.55 35.67 -18.92
CA PRO A 135 9.16 36.40 -20.10
C PRO A 135 9.26 35.47 -21.31
N ILE A 136 8.18 35.41 -22.08
CA ILE A 136 8.09 34.60 -23.29
C ILE A 136 9.16 35.15 -24.25
N VAL A 137 10.27 34.45 -24.42
CA VAL A 137 11.26 34.78 -25.46
C VAL A 137 10.65 34.34 -26.79
N GLU A 138 10.23 35.31 -27.60
CA GLU A 138 9.78 35.03 -28.98
C GLU A 138 10.91 34.33 -29.76
N PRO A 139 10.67 33.16 -30.38
CA PRO A 139 11.68 32.50 -31.18
C PRO A 139 11.75 33.15 -32.56
N GLY A 140 12.71 34.05 -32.80
CA GLY A 140 12.89 34.62 -34.15
C GLY A 140 13.74 35.88 -34.26
N ALA A 141 15.00 35.84 -33.83
CA ALA A 141 16.02 36.74 -34.37
C ALA A 141 17.34 35.97 -34.41
N GLU A 142 17.76 35.57 -35.62
CA GLU A 142 19.07 34.96 -35.87
C GLU A 142 20.18 35.93 -35.44
N PRO A 143 21.28 35.47 -34.82
CA PRO A 143 22.42 36.33 -34.57
C PRO A 143 23.06 36.72 -35.90
N GLU A 144 23.12 38.01 -36.18
CA GLU A 144 23.87 38.59 -37.29
C GLU A 144 25.33 38.14 -37.19
N VAL A 145 25.74 37.24 -38.10
CA VAL A 145 27.11 36.76 -38.20
C VAL A 145 27.98 37.95 -38.58
N ASP A 146 28.86 38.33 -37.65
CA ASP A 146 29.94 39.31 -37.79
C ASP A 146 30.72 39.01 -39.09
N ARG A 147 30.39 39.73 -40.16
CA ARG A 147 31.12 39.62 -41.42
C ARG A 147 32.41 40.41 -41.24
N PRO A 148 33.59 39.83 -41.49
CA PRO A 148 34.83 40.57 -41.39
C PRO A 148 34.80 41.78 -42.34
N PRO A 149 35.39 42.93 -41.94
CA PRO A 149 35.42 44.11 -42.79
C PRO A 149 36.17 43.82 -44.10
N PRO A 150 35.77 44.45 -45.23
CA PRO A 150 36.48 44.27 -46.49
C PRO A 150 37.93 44.77 -46.37
N PRO A 151 38.89 44.13 -47.07
CA PRO A 151 40.28 44.57 -47.04
C PRO A 151 40.41 45.98 -47.62
N TYR A 152 41.25 46.81 -46.98
CA TYR A 152 41.58 48.15 -47.47
C TYR A 152 42.28 48.08 -48.84
N PRO A 153 42.03 49.04 -49.76
CA PRO A 153 42.73 49.10 -51.03
C PRO A 153 44.22 49.41 -50.81
N ILE A 154 45.07 48.67 -51.51
CA ILE A 154 46.50 48.97 -51.67
C ILE A 154 46.62 50.16 -52.63
N GLU A 155 47.19 51.27 -52.18
CA GLU A 155 47.66 52.33 -53.08
C GLU A 155 49.03 51.91 -53.63
N GLU A 156 49.17 51.90 -54.96
CA GLU A 156 50.45 51.72 -55.68
C GLU A 156 51.20 53.05 -55.81
#